data_AF-A0A954KGS5-F1
#
_entry.id   AF-A0A954KGS5-F1
#
_cell.length_a   1.000
_cell.length_b   1.000
_cell.length_c   1.000
_cell.angle_alpha   90.00
_cell.angle_beta   90.00
_cell.angle_gamma   90.00
#
_symmetry.space_group_name_H-M   'P 1'
#
loop_
_entity.id
_entity.type
_entity.pdbx_description
1 polymer ?
#
loop_
_entity_poly.entity_id
_entity_poly.type
_entity_poly.pdbx_seq_one_letter_code
_entity_poly.pdbx_strand_id
1 'polypeptide(L)'
;MRQVAYGLALFILTASVAQADDNAVPPATLKLLKTFDSEFVLIEPGQGKFPATFELGSKQGPEHERPAVEISLSKPFAIGKYEVPQNLYEA
;
A
#
# COMPACT_ATOMS: atom_id res chain seq x y z
N MET A 1 -10.96 -53.58 -53.58
CA MET A 1 -12.16 -52.72 -53.41
C MET A 1 -11.91 -51.77 -52.26
N ARG A 2 -12.24 -50.51 -52.45
CA ARG A 2 -11.91 -49.33 -51.63
C ARG A 2 -13.18 -48.93 -50.88
N GLN A 3 -13.17 -48.86 -49.55
CA GLN A 3 -14.14 -48.09 -48.76
C GLN A 3 -13.43 -47.60 -47.50
N VAL A 4 -13.45 -46.28 -47.34
CA VAL A 4 -13.01 -45.49 -46.19
C VAL A 4 -14.24 -45.28 -45.31
N ALA A 5 -14.13 -45.40 -43.99
CA ALA A 5 -15.15 -44.88 -43.08
C ALA A 5 -14.46 -44.18 -41.90
N TYR A 6 -14.71 -42.88 -41.80
CA TYR A 6 -14.23 -41.96 -40.79
C TYR A 6 -14.99 -42.11 -39.47
N GLY A 7 -14.30 -41.87 -38.36
CA GLY A 7 -14.80 -40.97 -37.32
C GLY A 7 -15.43 -41.61 -36.10
N LEU A 8 -14.76 -41.49 -34.96
CA LEU A 8 -15.20 -40.59 -33.89
C LEU A 8 -14.04 -40.39 -32.90
N ALA A 9 -13.25 -39.34 -33.09
CA ALA A 9 -12.27 -38.91 -32.08
C ALA A 9 -13.03 -38.10 -31.03
N LEU A 10 -13.29 -38.71 -29.87
CA LEU A 10 -13.89 -38.05 -28.71
C LEU A 10 -12.87 -37.08 -28.12
N PHE A 11 -12.98 -35.80 -28.47
CA PHE A 11 -12.20 -34.73 -27.85
C PHE A 11 -12.76 -34.49 -26.43
N ILE A 12 -12.10 -35.05 -25.41
CA ILE A 12 -12.40 -34.73 -24.02
C ILE A 12 -11.90 -33.31 -23.77
N LEU A 13 -12.85 -32.37 -23.74
CA LEU A 13 -12.60 -31.00 -23.34
C LEU A 13 -12.37 -30.99 -21.82
N THR A 14 -11.12 -31.14 -21.40
CA THR A 14 -10.74 -30.90 -20.01
C THR A 14 -10.87 -29.40 -19.73
N ALA A 15 -12.01 -28.99 -19.18
CA ALA A 15 -12.14 -27.68 -18.59
C ALA A 15 -11.19 -27.61 -17.39
N SER A 16 -10.09 -26.88 -17.54
CA SER A 16 -9.22 -26.53 -16.42
C SER A 16 -10.04 -25.68 -15.45
N VAL A 17 -10.50 -26.29 -14.36
CA VAL A 17 -11.10 -25.55 -13.25
C VAL A 17 -9.97 -24.71 -12.66
N ALA A 18 -10.02 -23.39 -12.87
CA ALA A 18 -9.07 -22.48 -12.25
C ALA A 18 -9.23 -22.61 -10.73
N GLN A 19 -8.26 -23.24 -10.08
CA GLN A 19 -8.25 -23.38 -8.64
C GLN A 19 -8.01 -22.00 -8.06
N ALA A 20 -9.01 -21.46 -7.34
CA ALA A 20 -8.85 -20.22 -6.62
C ALA A 20 -7.74 -20.41 -5.59
N ASP A 21 -6.72 -19.57 -5.63
CA ASP A 21 -5.72 -19.51 -4.57
C ASP A 21 -6.37 -18.80 -3.38
N ASP A 22 -6.61 -19.54 -2.31
CA ASP A 22 -7.21 -19.01 -1.08
C ASP A 22 -6.33 -17.93 -0.41
N ASN A 23 -5.07 -17.76 -0.85
CA ASN A 23 -4.18 -16.68 -0.43
C ASN A 23 -4.14 -15.50 -1.42
N ALA A 24 -4.93 -15.53 -2.49
CA ALA A 24 -4.95 -14.45 -3.46
C ALA A 24 -5.56 -13.19 -2.85
N VAL A 25 -4.74 -12.13 -2.76
CA VAL A 25 -5.23 -10.80 -2.39
C VAL A 25 -6.21 -10.33 -3.48
N PRO A 26 -7.46 -9.94 -3.11
CA PRO A 26 -8.41 -9.44 -4.09
C PRO A 26 -7.80 -8.28 -4.89
N PRO A 27 -8.02 -8.20 -6.23
CA PRO A 27 -7.42 -7.15 -7.05
C PRO A 27 -7.72 -5.73 -6.56
N ALA A 28 -8.91 -5.52 -5.99
CA ALA A 28 -9.30 -4.26 -5.37
C ALA A 28 -8.47 -3.93 -4.13
N THR A 29 -8.27 -4.90 -3.23
CA THR A 29 -7.41 -4.77 -2.05
C THR A 29 -5.96 -4.50 -2.46
N LEU A 30 -5.43 -5.22 -3.44
CA LEU A 30 -4.07 -4.97 -3.94
C LEU A 30 -3.91 -3.56 -4.50
N LYS A 31 -4.91 -3.07 -5.26
CA LYS A 31 -4.92 -1.70 -5.77
C LYS A 31 -4.93 -0.68 -4.63
N LEU A 32 -5.78 -0.90 -3.63
CA LEU A 32 -5.89 -0.04 -2.45
C LEU A 32 -4.55 0.05 -1.69
N LEU A 33 -3.93 -1.10 -1.41
CA LEU A 33 -2.65 -1.16 -0.70
C LEU A 33 -1.52 -0.48 -1.48
N LYS A 34 -1.49 -0.62 -2.81
CA LYS A 34 -0.53 0.10 -3.67
C LYS A 34 -0.76 1.61 -3.66
N THR A 35 -2.02 2.06 -3.66
CA THR A 35 -2.33 3.49 -3.52
C THR A 35 -1.84 4.01 -2.18
N PHE A 36 -2.14 3.30 -1.09
CA PHE A 36 -1.68 3.67 0.25
C PHE A 36 -0.14 3.77 0.35
N ASP A 37 0.58 2.77 -0.16
CA ASP A 37 2.05 2.76 -0.21
C ASP A 37 2.61 3.98 -0.97
N SER A 38 2.01 4.30 -2.12
CA SER A 38 2.45 5.44 -2.95
C SER A 38 2.21 6.82 -2.33
N GLU A 39 1.41 6.89 -1.28
CA GLU A 39 1.04 8.13 -0.59
C GLU A 39 1.93 8.44 0.61
N PHE A 40 2.96 7.62 0.88
CA PHE A 40 3.96 7.95 1.89
C PHE A 40 4.89 9.07 1.40
N VAL A 41 5.14 10.02 2.28
CA VAL A 41 6.13 11.08 2.07
C VAL A 41 7.39 10.69 2.81
N LEU A 42 8.48 10.49 2.06
CA LEU A 42 9.81 10.34 2.65
C LEU A 42 10.28 11.70 3.18
N ILE A 43 10.59 11.72 4.47
CA ILE A 43 11.19 12.85 5.18
C ILE A 43 12.66 12.52 5.38
N GLU A 44 13.53 13.37 4.82
CA GLU A 44 14.99 13.27 4.96
C GLU A 44 15.50 14.48 5.77
N PRO A 45 15.60 14.37 7.10
CA PRO A 45 15.99 15.50 7.95
C PRO A 45 17.34 16.09 7.54
N GLY A 46 17.38 17.42 7.37
CA GLY A 46 18.56 18.16 6.93
C GLY A 46 18.73 18.24 5.41
N GLN A 47 17.80 17.69 4.62
CA GLN A 47 17.87 17.68 3.17
C GLN A 47 16.67 18.38 2.52
N GLY A 48 16.95 19.15 1.47
CA GLY A 48 15.93 19.87 0.70
C GLY A 48 15.07 20.79 1.57
N LYS A 49 13.77 20.50 1.65
CA LYS A 49 12.78 21.29 2.41
C LYS A 49 12.58 20.82 3.85
N PHE A 50 13.28 19.78 4.29
CA PHE A 50 13.08 19.15 5.59
C PHE A 50 14.20 19.56 6.55
N PRO A 51 13.97 20.48 7.50
CA PRO A 51 15.01 20.87 8.45
C PRO A 51 15.37 19.70 9.37
N ALA A 52 16.63 19.63 9.80
CA ALA A 52 17.09 18.60 10.74
C ALA A 52 16.61 18.86 12.19
N THR A 53 16.22 20.11 12.47
CA THR A 53 15.72 20.55 13.78
C THR A 53 14.45 21.38 13.63
N PHE A 54 13.59 21.32 14.64
CA PHE A 54 12.40 22.18 14.73
C PHE A 54 12.00 22.37 16.19
N GLU A 55 11.22 23.43 16.47
CA GLU A 55 10.67 23.71 17.80
C GLU A 55 9.32 22.97 17.94
N LEU A 56 9.25 22.04 18.90
CA LEU A 56 8.03 21.32 19.26
C LEU A 56 7.39 21.96 20.49
N GLY A 57 6.06 22.09 20.47
CA GLY A 57 5.29 22.74 21.53
C GLY A 57 5.12 24.24 21.27
N SER A 58 4.77 24.98 22.32
CA SER A 58 4.47 26.40 22.23
C SER A 58 5.13 27.18 23.37
N LYS A 59 5.43 28.46 23.14
CA LYS A 59 5.89 29.39 24.19
C LYS A 59 4.72 30.05 24.93
N GLN A 60 3.61 30.27 24.23
CA GLN A 60 2.42 30.98 24.76
C GLN A 60 1.15 30.11 24.74
N GLY A 61 1.25 28.82 24.44
CA GLY A 61 0.12 27.89 24.37
C GLY A 61 -0.40 27.41 25.73
N PRO A 62 -1.41 26.53 25.72
CA PRO A 62 -1.90 25.84 26.91
C PRO A 62 -0.76 25.19 27.72
N GLU A 63 -0.97 24.98 29.02
CA GLU A 63 0.08 24.42 29.90
C GLU A 63 0.66 23.09 29.39
N HIS A 64 -0.16 22.25 28.77
CA HIS A 64 0.23 20.94 28.27
C HIS A 64 0.99 20.98 26.93
N GLU A 65 1.09 22.14 26.27
CA GLU A 65 1.90 22.34 25.07
C GLU A 65 3.23 23.06 25.36
N ARG A 66 3.44 23.48 26.62
CA ARG A 66 4.65 24.19 27.08
C ARG A 66 5.60 23.24 27.83
N PRO A 67 6.91 23.50 27.83
CA PRO A 67 7.60 24.55 27.07
C PRO A 67 7.83 24.13 25.61
N ALA A 68 8.07 25.13 24.76
CA ALA A 68 8.66 24.89 23.45
C ALA A 68 10.08 24.33 23.60
N VAL A 69 10.37 23.22 22.93
CA VAL A 69 11.67 22.52 22.97
C VAL A 69 12.20 22.30 21.57
N GLU A 70 13.52 22.48 21.39
CA GLU A 70 14.17 22.14 20.12
C GLU A 70 14.35 20.62 20.02
N ILE A 71 13.85 20.04 18.93
CA ILE A 71 13.96 18.62 18.61
C ILE A 71 14.84 18.45 17.37
N SER A 72 15.69 17.42 17.38
CA SER A 72 16.47 17.00 16.21
C SER A 72 16.06 15.61 15.76
N LEU A 73 15.79 15.47 14.47
CA LEU A 73 15.56 14.18 13.81
C LEU A 73 16.79 13.82 12.99
N SER A 74 17.37 12.64 13.24
CA SER A 74 18.66 12.24 12.68
C SER A 74 18.59 11.14 11.62
N LYS A 75 17.42 10.51 11.45
CA LYS A 75 17.22 9.38 10.51
C LYS A 75 16.08 9.68 9.55
N PRO A 76 16.19 9.27 8.27
CA PRO A 76 15.08 9.30 7.35
C PRO A 76 13.92 8.43 7.84
N PHE A 77 12.70 8.88 7.58
CA PHE A 77 11.48 8.14 7.88
C PHE A 77 10.39 8.51 6.86
N ALA A 78 9.36 7.68 6.76
CA ALA A 78 8.21 7.97 5.91
C ALA A 78 6.95 8.12 6.76
N ILE A 79 6.08 9.04 6.36
CA ILE A 79 4.77 9.27 7.00
C ILE A 79 3.69 9.32 5.93
N GLY A 80 2.51 8.79 6.24
CA GLY A 80 1.35 8.89 5.34
C GLY A 80 1.00 10.35 5.07
N LYS A 81 0.78 10.69 3.79
CA LYS A 81 0.36 12.04 3.39
C LYS A 81 -1.02 12.41 3.95
N TYR A 82 -1.87 11.41 4.17
CA TYR A 82 -3.22 11.54 4.69
C TYR A 82 -3.41 10.66 5.93
N GLU A 83 -4.42 10.98 6.74
CA GLU A 83 -4.94 10.05 7.74
C GLU A 83 -5.49 8.78 7.06
N VAL A 84 -5.55 7.69 7.80
CA VAL A 84 -6.04 6.40 7.30
C VAL A 84 -7.48 6.57 6.78
N PRO A 85 -7.74 6.38 5.47
CA PRO A 85 -9.07 6.55 4.92
C PRO A 85 -9.97 5.36 5.29
N GLN A 86 -11.29 5.59 5.34
CA GLN A 86 -12.28 4.60 5.78
C GLN A 86 -12.17 3.27 5.04
N ASN A 87 -11.99 3.30 3.73
CA ASN A 87 -11.86 2.10 2.91
C ASN A 87 -10.59 1.28 3.21
N LEU A 88 -9.52 1.91 3.71
CA LEU A 88 -8.31 1.21 4.17
C LEU A 88 -8.49 0.62 5.57
N TYR A 89 -9.28 1.27 6.43
CA TYR A 89 -9.62 0.72 7.75
C TYR A 89 -10.55 -0.49 7.66
N GLU A 90 -11.49 -0.49 6.71
CA GLU A 90 -12.46 -1.58 6.52
C GLU A 90 -11.89 -2.80 5.76
N ALA A 91 -10.73 -2.65 5.11
CA ALA A 91 -10.08 -3.67 4.29
C ALA A 91 -9.26 -4.67 5.12
#